data_AF-A0AAX2M3M1-F1
#
_entry.id   AF-A0AAX2M3M1-F1
#
_cell.length_a   1.000
_cell.length_b   1.000
_cell.length_c   1.000
_cell.angle_alpha   90.00
_cell.angle_beta   90.00
_cell.angle_gamma   90.00
#
_symmetry.space_group_name_H-M   'P 1'
#
loop_
_entity.id
_entity.type
_entity.pdbx_description
1 polymer ?
#
loop_
_entity_poly.entity_id
_entity_poly.type
_entity_poly.pdbx_seq_one_letter_code
_entity_poly.pdbx_strand_id
1 'polypeptide(L)'
;MFLLPVYLLLFLVGGCSYKYMDPQYYEFRSLCKDIDNKVIIYNKVYWELYSNREKGNTMHDEKGEFFFNQKINKKIYFDFKKSESINVLQKNKFTLTEVTFEDYYDGIHYSTHLSYIYNDYGIFLGGDEGAGFYFRYHKRLYCEDIR
;
A
#
# COMPACT_ATOMS: atom_id res chain seq x y z
N MET A 1 -5.25 -35.84 -21.19
CA MET A 1 -4.37 -34.66 -21.34
C MET A 1 -5.24 -33.40 -21.44
N PHE A 2 -5.95 -33.02 -20.37
CA PHE A 2 -6.93 -31.91 -20.38
C PHE A 2 -6.67 -30.84 -19.32
N LEU A 3 -5.62 -30.99 -18.50
CA LEU A 3 -5.30 -30.04 -17.41
C LEU A 3 -4.41 -28.88 -17.87
N LEU A 4 -3.64 -29.03 -18.96
CA LEU A 4 -2.76 -27.99 -19.50
C LEU A 4 -3.50 -26.70 -19.90
N PRO A 5 -4.64 -26.74 -20.63
CA PRO A 5 -5.36 -25.52 -20.99
C PRO A 5 -6.02 -24.84 -19.78
N VAL A 6 -6.43 -25.60 -18.76
CA VAL A 6 -6.96 -25.06 -17.50
C VAL A 6 -5.85 -24.39 -16.69
N TYR A 7 -4.66 -24.99 -16.63
CA TYR A 7 -3.48 -24.38 -16.00
C TYR A 7 -3.05 -23.10 -16.70
N LEU A 8 -3.08 -23.06 -18.04
CA LEU A 8 -2.80 -21.87 -18.84
C LEU A 8 -3.86 -20.78 -18.64
N LEU A 9 -5.14 -21.13 -18.53
CA LEU A 9 -6.20 -20.19 -18.20
C LEU A 9 -6.01 -19.60 -16.79
N LEU A 10 -5.65 -20.41 -15.80
CA LEU A 10 -5.32 -19.91 -14.45
C LEU A 10 -4.06 -19.01 -14.47
N PHE A 11 -3.06 -19.36 -15.29
CA PHE A 11 -1.85 -18.56 -15.53
C PHE A 11 -2.18 -17.17 -16.13
N LEU A 12 -3.20 -17.12 -16.98
CA LEU A 12 -3.67 -15.91 -17.67
C LEU A 12 -4.72 -15.10 -16.89
N VAL A 13 -5.25 -15.59 -15.77
CA VAL A 13 -6.30 -14.85 -15.02
C VAL A 13 -5.78 -14.28 -13.69
N GLY A 14 -4.70 -14.84 -13.11
CA GLY A 14 -4.15 -14.39 -11.83
C GLY A 14 -2.72 -13.84 -11.86
N GLY A 15 -2.00 -14.07 -12.97
CA GLY A 15 -0.55 -13.84 -13.03
C GLY A 15 0.25 -14.86 -12.20
N CYS A 16 1.52 -15.08 -12.57
CA CYS A 16 2.44 -15.94 -11.82
C CYS A 16 3.41 -15.07 -11.02
N SER A 17 3.26 -15.04 -9.70
CA SER A 17 4.24 -14.42 -8.78
C SER A 17 5.24 -15.47 -8.32
N TYR A 18 6.53 -15.12 -8.33
CA TYR A 18 7.59 -15.99 -7.81
C TYR A 18 7.79 -15.86 -6.28
N LYS A 19 7.02 -14.99 -5.60
CA LYS A 19 7.19 -14.70 -4.17
C LYS A 19 7.18 -15.93 -3.27
N TYR A 20 6.35 -16.94 -3.56
CA TYR A 20 6.26 -18.14 -2.73
C TYR A 20 7.46 -19.08 -2.89
N MET A 21 8.29 -18.88 -3.91
CA MET A 21 9.55 -19.60 -4.11
C MET A 21 10.76 -18.82 -3.61
N ASP A 22 10.57 -17.56 -3.22
CA ASP A 22 11.62 -16.65 -2.77
C ASP A 22 11.70 -16.62 -1.24
N PRO A 23 12.80 -17.11 -0.62
CA PRO A 23 12.99 -17.03 0.82
C PRO A 23 12.92 -15.60 1.38
N GLN A 24 13.29 -14.58 0.61
CA GLN A 24 13.24 -13.18 1.01
C GLN A 24 11.80 -12.72 1.29
N TYR A 25 10.83 -13.26 0.56
CA TYR A 25 9.40 -12.97 0.77
C TYR A 25 8.93 -13.39 2.17
N TYR A 26 9.40 -14.52 2.68
CA TYR A 26 9.00 -15.01 4.00
C TYR A 26 9.58 -14.17 5.14
N GLU A 27 10.81 -13.65 4.98
CA GLU A 27 11.40 -12.72 5.94
C GLU A 27 10.68 -11.37 5.92
N PHE A 28 10.38 -10.84 4.73
CA PHE A 28 9.52 -9.67 4.55
C PHE A 28 8.15 -9.85 5.23
N ARG A 29 7.46 -10.96 4.92
CA ARG A 29 6.14 -11.26 5.50
C ARG A 29 6.20 -11.38 7.02
N SER A 30 7.27 -11.95 7.56
CA SER A 30 7.46 -12.05 9.02
C SER A 30 7.63 -10.68 9.66
N LEU A 31 8.36 -9.76 9.02
CA LEU A 31 8.57 -8.40 9.52
C LEU A 31 7.28 -7.57 9.52
N CYS A 32 6.42 -7.77 8.53
CA CYS A 32 5.15 -7.07 8.45
C CYS A 32 4.12 -7.49 9.50
N LYS A 33 4.30 -8.61 10.21
CA LYS A 33 3.35 -9.07 11.24
C LYS A 33 3.22 -8.08 12.41
N ASP A 34 4.34 -7.43 12.78
CA ASP A 34 4.39 -6.54 13.94
C ASP A 34 4.35 -5.06 13.52
N ILE A 35 4.01 -4.77 12.27
CA ILE A 35 4.08 -3.42 11.71
C ILE A 35 3.07 -2.45 12.34
N ASP A 36 1.91 -2.97 12.74
CA ASP A 36 0.87 -2.20 13.42
C ASP A 36 1.35 -1.59 14.74
N ASN A 37 2.32 -2.23 15.40
CA ASN A 37 2.94 -1.73 16.63
C ASN A 37 3.98 -0.63 16.38
N LYS A 38 4.33 -0.36 15.12
CA LYS A 38 5.34 0.63 14.71
C LYS A 38 4.73 1.92 14.16
N VAL A 39 3.46 2.19 14.47
CA VAL A 39 2.79 3.45 14.14
C VAL A 39 2.90 4.40 15.33
N ILE A 40 3.48 5.58 15.10
CA ILE A 40 3.55 6.69 16.05
C ILE A 40 2.52 7.73 15.64
N ILE A 41 1.57 8.00 16.51
CA ILE A 41 0.50 8.97 16.27
C ILE A 41 0.81 10.25 17.05
N TYR A 42 1.11 11.33 16.34
CA TYR A 42 1.34 12.65 16.96
C TYR A 42 0.05 13.42 17.13
N ASN A 43 -0.89 13.26 16.19
CA ASN A 43 -2.19 13.91 16.27
C ASN A 43 -3.33 12.92 16.04
N LYS A 44 -3.95 12.49 17.14
CA LYS A 44 -5.04 11.51 17.14
C LYS A 44 -6.26 11.98 16.34
N VAL A 45 -6.56 13.29 16.35
CA VAL A 45 -7.72 13.83 15.63
C VAL A 45 -7.53 13.64 14.13
N TYR A 46 -6.38 14.06 13.59
CA TYR A 46 -6.08 13.90 12.16
C TYR A 46 -5.87 12.44 11.75
N TRP A 47 -5.30 11.61 12.64
CA TRP A 47 -5.25 10.17 12.43
C TRP A 47 -6.65 9.56 12.26
N GLU A 48 -7.60 9.90 13.16
CA GLU A 48 -8.98 9.45 13.05
C GLU A 48 -9.69 9.98 11.80
N LEU A 49 -9.35 11.19 11.32
CA LEU A 49 -9.85 11.72 10.05
C LEU A 49 -9.43 10.82 8.89
N TYR A 50 -8.13 10.52 8.82
CA TYR A 50 -7.55 9.66 7.78
C TYR A 50 -8.18 8.27 7.79
N SER A 51 -8.25 7.61 8.95
CA SER A 51 -8.80 6.26 9.06
C SER A 51 -10.29 6.16 8.70
N ASN A 52 -11.06 7.25 8.85
CA ASN A 52 -12.49 7.27 8.57
C ASN A 52 -12.84 7.82 7.18
N ARG A 53 -11.86 8.21 6.37
CA ARG A 53 -12.06 8.84 5.06
C ARG A 53 -12.94 8.00 4.12
N GLU A 54 -12.86 6.67 4.20
CA GLU A 54 -13.56 5.74 3.30
C GLU A 54 -15.02 5.50 3.70
N LYS A 55 -15.46 6.04 4.85
CA LYS A 55 -16.82 5.80 5.39
C LYS A 55 -17.77 6.99 5.23
N GLY A 56 -17.31 8.09 4.64
CA GLY A 56 -18.08 9.33 4.52
C GLY A 56 -18.80 9.49 3.17
N ASN A 57 -19.87 10.29 3.16
CA ASN A 57 -20.43 10.81 1.92
C ASN A 57 -19.47 11.88 1.35
N THR A 58 -18.62 11.48 0.41
CA THR A 58 -17.74 12.41 -0.32
C THR A 58 -18.59 13.39 -1.13
N MET A 59 -18.25 14.67 -1.02
CA MET A 59 -18.82 15.78 -1.77
C MET A 59 -17.75 16.37 -2.69
N HIS A 60 -18.16 17.12 -3.70
CA HIS A 60 -17.25 17.76 -4.65
C HIS A 60 -17.54 19.26 -4.74
N ASP A 61 -16.51 20.10 -4.68
CA ASP A 61 -16.57 21.53 -4.99
C ASP A 61 -15.44 21.93 -5.96
N GLU A 62 -15.27 23.22 -6.22
CA GLU A 62 -14.24 23.73 -7.16
C GLU A 62 -12.80 23.36 -6.77
N LYS A 63 -12.53 23.07 -5.49
CA LYS A 63 -11.21 22.64 -5.00
C LYS A 63 -11.01 21.12 -5.08
N GLY A 64 -12.08 20.36 -5.32
CA GLY A 64 -12.06 18.91 -5.49
C GLY A 64 -12.96 18.18 -4.50
N GLU A 65 -12.64 16.91 -4.29
CA GLU A 65 -13.36 16.05 -3.37
C GLU A 65 -13.07 16.41 -1.92
N PHE A 66 -14.11 16.41 -1.08
CA PHE A 66 -14.02 16.67 0.35
C PHE A 66 -15.09 15.92 1.14
N PHE A 67 -14.88 15.80 2.45
CA PHE A 67 -15.92 15.44 3.40
C PHE A 67 -15.99 16.46 4.54
N PHE A 68 -17.18 16.65 5.11
CA PHE A 68 -17.33 17.52 6.28
C PHE A 68 -17.12 16.73 7.56
N ASN A 69 -16.14 17.11 8.37
CA ASN A 69 -15.95 16.50 9.67
C ASN A 69 -16.66 17.30 10.77
N GLN A 70 -17.66 16.66 11.40
CA GLN A 70 -18.45 17.29 12.46
C GLN A 70 -17.65 17.54 13.75
N LYS A 71 -16.66 16.70 14.10
CA LYS A 71 -15.89 16.84 15.34
C LYS A 71 -15.05 18.12 15.36
N ILE A 72 -14.48 18.48 14.21
CA ILE A 72 -13.65 19.69 14.05
C ILE A 72 -14.36 20.81 13.26
N ASN A 73 -15.63 20.60 12.91
CA ASN A 73 -16.47 21.54 12.17
C ASN A 73 -15.78 22.12 10.92
N LYS A 74 -15.05 21.29 10.17
CA LYS A 74 -14.20 21.70 9.04
C LYS A 74 -14.42 20.80 7.83
N LYS A 75 -14.33 21.38 6.63
CA LYS A 75 -14.22 20.64 5.37
C LYS A 75 -12.82 20.05 5.24
N ILE A 76 -12.73 18.76 4.99
CA ILE A 76 -11.48 18.01 4.81
C ILE A 76 -11.41 17.57 3.36
N TYR A 77 -10.50 18.19 2.62
CA TYR A 77 -10.18 17.85 1.25
C TYR A 77 -9.30 16.60 1.20
N PHE A 78 -9.37 15.81 0.13
CA PHE A 78 -8.51 14.64 -0.05
C PHE A 78 -7.11 15.03 -0.56
N ASP A 79 -6.42 15.94 0.14
CA ASP A 79 -5.08 16.46 -0.19
C ASP A 79 -4.01 16.01 0.82
N PHE A 80 -4.14 14.80 1.35
CA PHE A 80 -3.18 14.21 2.27
C PHE A 80 -1.81 14.08 1.61
N LYS A 81 -0.79 14.60 2.29
CA LYS A 81 0.60 14.53 1.83
C LYS A 81 1.32 13.42 2.57
N LYS A 82 2.15 12.69 1.84
CA LYS A 82 2.97 11.61 2.38
C LYS A 82 4.43 11.86 2.00
N SER A 83 5.30 11.80 2.98
CA SER A 83 6.76 11.83 2.80
C SER A 83 7.30 10.44 3.07
N GLU A 84 8.27 10.00 2.27
CA GLU A 84 8.87 8.68 2.37
C GLU A 84 10.38 8.82 2.61
N SER A 85 10.90 8.12 3.60
CA SER A 85 12.33 7.95 3.81
C SER A 85 12.68 6.48 3.72
N ILE A 86 13.68 6.17 2.88
CA ILE A 86 14.06 4.80 2.55
C ILE A 86 15.37 4.48 3.25
N ASN A 87 15.36 3.40 4.03
CA ASN A 87 16.54 2.83 4.66
C ASN A 87 16.75 1.40 4.16
N VAL A 88 17.97 1.08 3.75
CA VAL A 88 18.33 -0.28 3.36
C VAL A 88 18.87 -1.00 4.59
N LEU A 89 18.20 -2.08 4.99
CA LEU A 89 18.60 -2.93 6.10
C LEU A 89 19.18 -4.24 5.56
N GLN A 90 20.35 -4.61 6.07
CA GLN A 90 20.85 -5.98 5.92
C GLN A 90 20.39 -6.82 7.10
N LYS A 91 19.60 -7.86 6.83
CA LYS A 91 19.19 -8.83 7.83
C LYS A 91 19.53 -10.22 7.33
N ASN A 92 20.32 -10.96 8.11
CA ASN A 92 20.83 -12.27 7.72
C ASN A 92 21.55 -12.23 6.36
N LYS A 93 21.05 -13.01 5.38
CA LYS A 93 21.56 -13.09 4.00
C LYS A 93 20.80 -12.19 3.02
N PHE A 94 19.79 -11.45 3.48
CA PHE A 94 18.88 -10.71 2.62
C PHE A 94 19.00 -9.20 2.83
N THR A 95 18.87 -8.46 1.73
CA THR A 95 18.79 -7.01 1.73
C THR A 95 17.33 -6.63 1.74
N LEU A 96 16.86 -6.05 2.83
CA LEU A 96 15.48 -5.60 2.99
C LEU A 96 15.43 -4.08 2.91
N THR A 97 14.35 -3.57 2.34
CA THR A 97 14.14 -2.13 2.27
C THR A 97 13.08 -1.76 3.30
N GLU A 98 13.48 -0.95 4.25
CA GLU A 98 12.59 -0.32 5.22
C GLU A 98 12.20 1.06 4.70
N VAL A 99 10.93 1.41 4.87
CA VAL A 99 10.42 2.72 4.52
C VAL A 99 9.70 3.29 5.73
N THR A 100 10.10 4.50 6.11
CA THR A 100 9.36 5.28 7.09
C THR A 100 8.54 6.32 6.37
N PHE A 101 7.25 6.31 6.67
CA PHE A 101 6.27 7.19 6.10
C PHE A 101 5.88 8.24 7.14
N GLU A 102 5.93 9.50 6.74
CA GLU A 102 5.44 10.61 7.53
C GLU A 102 4.22 11.20 6.83
N ASP A 103 3.11 11.25 7.56
CA ASP A 103 1.84 11.67 7.01
C ASP A 103 1.46 13.06 7.48
N TYR A 104 1.10 13.90 6.52
CA TYR A 104 0.81 15.31 6.72
C TYR A 104 -0.56 15.67 6.16
N TYR A 105 -1.22 16.57 6.87
CA TYR A 105 -2.45 17.20 6.39
C TYR A 105 -2.46 18.67 6.79
N ASP A 106 -2.69 19.58 5.83
CA ASP A 106 -2.71 21.03 6.11
C ASP A 106 -1.44 21.51 6.85
N GLY A 107 -0.29 20.92 6.51
CA GLY A 107 1.01 21.19 7.16
C GLY A 107 1.23 20.53 8.53
N ILE A 108 0.23 19.81 9.07
CA ILE A 108 0.31 19.13 10.36
C ILE A 108 0.79 17.69 10.15
N HIS A 109 1.94 17.35 10.73
CA HIS A 109 2.42 15.97 10.86
C HIS A 109 1.55 15.22 11.86
N TYR A 110 0.78 14.22 11.40
CA TYR A 110 -0.18 13.53 12.26
C TYR A 110 0.22 12.09 12.60
N SER A 111 0.96 11.41 11.73
CA SER A 111 1.49 10.07 12.01
C SER A 111 2.82 9.82 11.32
N THR A 112 3.66 9.01 11.97
CA THR A 112 4.75 8.30 11.33
C THR A 112 4.46 6.81 11.42
N HIS A 113 4.58 6.08 10.31
CA HIS A 113 4.46 4.63 10.30
C HIS A 113 5.59 3.99 9.49
N LEU A 114 5.96 2.79 9.89
CA LEU A 114 7.01 2.03 9.24
C LEU A 114 6.41 0.99 8.30
N SER A 115 7.08 0.67 7.20
CA SER A 115 6.74 -0.42 6.31
C SER A 115 8.01 -1.05 5.76
N TYR A 116 7.86 -2.20 5.13
CA TYR A 116 8.93 -2.85 4.38
C TYR A 116 8.52 -2.95 2.92
N ILE A 117 9.49 -2.96 2.01
CA ILE A 117 9.28 -3.22 0.59
C ILE A 117 9.81 -4.59 0.23
N TYR A 118 9.01 -5.35 -0.51
CA TYR A 118 9.42 -6.53 -1.23
C TYR A 118 9.24 -6.33 -2.74
N ASN A 119 10.28 -6.67 -3.50
CA ASN A 119 10.25 -6.63 -4.96
C ASN A 119 9.79 -7.99 -5.48
N ASP A 120 8.50 -8.08 -5.80
CA ASP A 120 7.89 -9.27 -6.37
C ASP A 120 8.13 -9.30 -7.88
N TYR A 121 8.80 -10.35 -8.34
CA TYR A 121 9.02 -10.61 -9.76
C TYR A 121 8.03 -11.68 -10.21
N GLY A 122 7.48 -11.52 -11.41
CA GLY A 122 6.43 -12.38 -11.89
C GLY A 122 5.91 -11.96 -13.25
N ILE A 123 4.76 -12.48 -13.64
CA ILE A 123 3.99 -11.99 -14.79
C ILE A 123 2.63 -11.59 -14.24
N PHE A 124 2.34 -10.30 -14.23
CA PHE A 124 1.10 -9.74 -13.71
C PHE A 124 0.32 -9.13 -14.88
N LEU A 125 -0.95 -9.47 -14.98
CA LEU A 125 -1.86 -8.82 -15.91
C LEU A 125 -2.45 -7.57 -15.26
N GLY A 126 -2.26 -6.44 -15.93
CA GLY A 126 -2.94 -5.20 -15.65
C GLY A 126 -3.88 -4.86 -16.80
N GLY A 127 -4.97 -4.18 -16.48
CA GLY A 127 -5.91 -3.67 -17.47
C GLY A 127 -6.76 -2.59 -16.83
N ASP A 128 -7.10 -1.60 -17.62
CA ASP A 128 -8.08 -0.57 -17.28
C ASP A 128 -9.18 -0.63 -18.34
N GLU A 129 -10.45 -0.53 -17.92
CA GLU A 129 -11.60 -0.64 -18.80
C GLU A 129 -11.61 0.54 -19.79
N GLY A 130 -11.04 0.32 -20.98
CA GLY A 130 -10.94 1.30 -22.06
C GLY A 130 -9.52 1.57 -22.58
N ALA A 131 -8.47 1.21 -21.84
CA ALA A 131 -7.06 1.41 -22.24
C ALA A 131 -6.35 0.12 -22.70
N GLY A 132 -7.01 -1.04 -22.57
CA GLY A 132 -6.48 -2.35 -22.96
C GLY A 132 -5.71 -3.06 -21.84
N PHE A 133 -5.20 -4.25 -22.16
CA PHE A 133 -4.41 -5.08 -21.22
C PHE A 133 -2.91 -4.93 -21.47
N TYR A 134 -2.13 -4.97 -20.39
CA TYR A 134 -0.67 -4.99 -20.45
C TYR A 134 -0.08 -5.91 -19.39
N PHE A 135 1.12 -6.42 -19.66
CA PHE A 135 1.88 -7.24 -18.73
C PHE A 135 2.84 -6.38 -17.91
N ARG A 136 2.90 -6.62 -16.60
CA ARG A 136 3.97 -6.14 -15.72
C ARG A 136 4.80 -7.33 -15.26
N TYR A 137 6.12 -7.15 -15.23
CA TYR A 137 7.04 -8.21 -14.79
C TYR A 137 7.58 -8.02 -13.37
N HIS A 138 7.22 -6.90 -12.76
CA HIS A 138 7.68 -6.48 -11.45
C HIS A 138 6.56 -5.74 -10.74
N LYS A 139 6.39 -6.02 -9.45
CA LYS A 139 5.48 -5.34 -8.54
C LYS A 139 6.21 -5.09 -7.23
N ARG A 140 6.08 -3.89 -6.66
CA ARG A 140 6.48 -3.63 -5.28
C ARG A 140 5.32 -3.98 -4.36
N LEU A 141 5.60 -4.74 -3.32
CA LEU A 141 4.68 -5.04 -2.24
C LEU A 141 5.12 -4.30 -0.99
N TYR A 142 4.17 -3.61 -0.36
CA TYR A 142 4.32 -3.04 0.97
C TYR A 142 3.67 -3.97 2.01
N CYS A 143 3.92 -3.72 3.29
CA CYS A 143 3.25 -4.49 4.35
C CYS A 143 1.72 -4.39 4.28
N GLU A 144 1.18 -3.28 3.77
CA GLU A 144 -0.27 -3.07 3.56
C GLU A 144 -0.86 -4.01 2.49
N ASP A 145 -0.07 -4.39 1.47
CA ASP A 145 -0.54 -5.22 0.35
C ASP A 145 -0.66 -6.72 0.69
N ILE A 146 -0.12 -7.14 1.83
CA ILE A 146 -0.13 -8.56 2.28
C ILE A 146 -1.02 -8.78 3.50
N ARG A 147 -1.77 -7.76 3.91
CA ARG A 147 -2.71 -7.81 5.02
C ARG A 147 -4.03 -8.46 4.60
#